data_AF-A0A7S2KB30-F1
#
_entry.id   AF-A0A7S2KB30-F1
#
_cell.length_a   1.000
_cell.length_b   1.000
_cell.length_c   1.000
_cell.angle_alpha   90.00
_cell.angle_beta   90.00
_cell.angle_gamma   90.00
#
_symmetry.space_group_name_H-M   'P 1'
#
loop_
_entity.id
_entity.type
_entity.pdbx_description
1 polymer ?
#
loop_
_entity_poly.entity_id
_entity_poly.type
_entity_poly.pdbx_seq_one_letter_code
_entity_poly.pdbx_strand_id
1 'polypeptide(L)'
;EPLLELTQRAASLAVDCLTASSPGLLLPGQVPSGGTASAEGPGEGEHEPTSVALPPSQHADLAKLCAALAALRGDRSFLLWALERIPNLGAEQLVGLGVGAKRGVDAAEVARIDRHMQGVQGWYDGEPPPAGASSKVIIFLIDRTWLPILEVCIKSIKAIFQEYVNDRDHVGLYSLGEGCVFPPTQKGLDAGGLFKQICDAQQIGGE
;
A
#
# COMPACT_ATOMS: atom_id res chain seq x y z
N GLU A 1 18.89 -10.53 20.93
CA GLU A 1 18.58 -11.96 20.68
C GLU A 1 17.18 -12.42 21.13
N PRO A 2 16.64 -12.08 22.33
CA PRO A 2 15.33 -12.63 22.77
C PRO A 2 14.12 -12.13 21.95
N LEU A 3 14.21 -10.92 21.39
CA LEU A 3 13.16 -10.33 20.56
C LEU A 3 13.01 -11.04 19.21
N LEU A 4 14.13 -11.55 18.65
CA LEU A 4 14.17 -12.28 17.38
C LEU A 4 13.54 -13.68 17.54
N GLU A 5 13.84 -14.38 18.65
CA GLU A 5 13.22 -15.67 18.96
C GLU A 5 11.71 -15.53 19.24
N LEU A 6 11.29 -14.47 19.93
CA LEU A 6 9.87 -14.19 20.16
C LEU A 6 9.12 -13.88 18.86
N THR A 7 9.73 -13.11 17.95
CA THR A 7 9.13 -12.88 16.62
C THR A 7 9.13 -14.15 15.77
N GLN A 8 10.17 -14.97 15.83
CA GLN A 8 10.22 -16.25 15.10
C GLN A 8 9.19 -17.26 15.63
N ARG A 9 8.99 -17.35 16.95
CA ARG A 9 7.97 -18.21 17.56
C ARG A 9 6.55 -17.71 17.27
N ALA A 10 6.31 -16.40 17.37
CA ALA A 10 5.02 -15.80 17.00
C ALA A 10 4.72 -15.99 15.50
N ALA A 11 5.74 -15.86 14.64
CA ALA A 11 5.61 -16.13 13.21
C ALA A 11 5.37 -17.61 12.90
N SER A 12 6.02 -18.53 13.60
CA SER A 12 5.79 -19.98 13.45
C SER A 12 4.35 -20.34 13.83
N LEU A 13 3.88 -19.88 14.99
CA LEU A 13 2.50 -20.12 15.44
C LEU A 13 1.46 -19.51 14.49
N ALA A 14 1.73 -18.33 13.91
CA ALA A 14 0.87 -17.72 12.91
C ALA A 14 0.84 -18.52 11.59
N VAL A 15 1.99 -19.05 11.15
CA VAL A 15 2.09 -19.91 9.96
C VAL A 15 1.39 -21.25 10.19
N ASP A 16 1.53 -21.85 11.37
CA ASP A 16 0.85 -23.09 11.72
C ASP A 16 -0.68 -22.90 11.73
N CYS A 17 -1.17 -21.76 12.25
CA CYS A 17 -2.59 -21.41 12.17
C CYS A 17 -3.09 -21.14 10.73
N LEU A 18 -2.24 -20.58 9.85
CA LEU A 18 -2.58 -20.31 8.45
C LEU A 18 -2.53 -21.56 7.56
N THR A 19 -1.66 -22.53 7.90
CA THR A 19 -1.48 -23.78 7.14
C THR A 19 -2.35 -24.93 7.62
N ALA A 20 -2.89 -24.87 8.85
CA ALA A 20 -3.79 -25.88 9.39
C ALA A 20 -5.17 -25.95 8.72
N SER A 21 -5.50 -25.05 7.79
CA SER A 21 -6.77 -25.07 7.04
C SER A 21 -6.56 -25.25 5.53
N SER A 22 -6.11 -26.44 5.10
CA SER A 22 -6.57 -27.18 3.90
C SER A 22 -5.53 -28.22 3.42
N PRO A 23 -5.83 -29.53 3.45
CA PRO A 23 -5.31 -30.47 2.48
C PRO A 23 -6.29 -30.57 1.30
N GLY A 24 -5.89 -30.19 0.09
CA GLY A 24 -6.69 -30.54 -1.09
C GLY A 24 -6.58 -29.59 -2.28
N LEU A 25 -5.46 -29.64 -3.00
CA LEU A 25 -5.45 -29.32 -4.43
C LEU A 25 -4.66 -30.41 -5.15
N LEU A 26 -5.39 -31.45 -5.58
CA LEU A 26 -4.94 -32.39 -6.60
C LEU A 26 -6.02 -32.46 -7.69
N LEU A 27 -5.61 -32.18 -8.91
CA LEU A 27 -6.21 -32.62 -10.17
C LEU A 27 -5.03 -32.95 -11.12
N PRO A 28 -5.16 -33.81 -12.15
CA PRO A 28 -6.24 -34.74 -12.48
C PRO A 28 -5.78 -36.18 -12.82
N GLY A 29 -6.73 -37.13 -12.81
CA GLY A 29 -6.69 -38.30 -13.70
C GLY A 29 -6.47 -39.66 -13.04
N GLN A 30 -7.57 -40.38 -12.74
CA GLN A 30 -7.77 -41.78 -13.12
C GLN A 30 -9.18 -42.24 -12.70
N VAL A 31 -9.93 -42.72 -13.69
CA VAL A 31 -11.14 -43.53 -13.47
C VAL A 31 -10.66 -44.97 -13.23
N PRO A 32 -11.25 -45.69 -12.27
CA PRO A 32 -11.80 -46.98 -12.64
C PRO A 32 -13.19 -47.23 -12.06
N SER A 33 -14.00 -47.85 -12.89
CA SER A 33 -15.30 -48.42 -12.59
C SER A 33 -15.19 -49.68 -11.73
N GLY A 34 -16.18 -49.90 -10.85
CA GLY A 34 -16.65 -51.24 -10.51
C GLY A 34 -16.67 -51.60 -9.02
N GLY A 35 -17.84 -52.05 -8.54
CA GLY A 35 -17.92 -53.07 -7.50
C GLY A 35 -18.58 -52.66 -6.18
N THR A 36 -19.83 -53.08 -6.02
CA THR A 36 -20.62 -53.14 -4.79
C THR A 36 -20.00 -54.08 -3.72
N ALA A 37 -19.98 -53.67 -2.45
CA ALA A 37 -20.36 -54.49 -1.29
C ALA A 37 -20.28 -53.69 0.02
N SER A 38 -21.32 -53.82 0.84
CA SER A 38 -21.45 -53.29 2.19
C SER A 38 -20.43 -53.87 3.16
N ALA A 39 -19.92 -53.02 4.06
CA ALA A 39 -19.47 -53.41 5.39
C ALA A 39 -19.58 -52.20 6.33
N GLU A 40 -20.50 -52.28 7.30
CA GLU A 40 -20.63 -51.32 8.40
C GLU A 40 -19.37 -51.38 9.29
N GLY A 41 -18.63 -50.26 9.34
CA GLY A 41 -17.56 -50.00 10.31
C GLY A 41 -17.95 -48.85 11.24
N PRO A 42 -17.46 -48.81 12.48
CA PRO A 42 -17.88 -47.84 13.48
C PRO A 42 -17.44 -46.44 13.05
N GLY A 43 -18.39 -45.51 13.02
CA GLY A 43 -18.19 -44.14 12.55
C GLY A 43 -17.11 -43.42 13.35
N GLU A 44 -15.96 -43.23 12.71
CA GLU A 44 -15.04 -42.14 13.04
C GLU A 44 -15.80 -40.84 12.76
N GLY A 45 -16.27 -40.19 13.81
CA GLY A 45 -16.88 -38.88 13.71
C GLY A 45 -15.83 -37.90 13.19
N GLU A 46 -15.91 -37.60 11.89
CA GLU A 46 -15.20 -36.49 11.27
C GLU A 46 -15.57 -35.21 12.03
N HIS A 47 -14.68 -34.79 12.94
CA HIS A 47 -14.77 -33.48 13.56
C HIS A 47 -14.50 -32.45 12.46
N GLU A 48 -15.58 -32.01 11.81
CA GLU A 48 -15.57 -30.88 10.88
C GLU A 48 -14.98 -29.68 11.66
N PRO A 49 -13.80 -29.17 11.28
CA PRO A 49 -13.18 -28.07 12.00
C PRO A 49 -14.10 -26.87 11.86
N THR A 50 -14.75 -26.52 12.96
CA THR A 50 -15.62 -25.36 13.04
C THR A 50 -14.74 -24.15 12.81
N SER A 51 -14.77 -23.60 11.59
CA SER A 51 -14.02 -22.40 11.22
C SER A 51 -14.49 -21.28 12.15
N VAL A 52 -13.72 -21.02 13.21
CA VAL A 52 -13.98 -19.91 14.13
C VAL A 52 -13.69 -18.64 13.36
N ALA A 53 -14.75 -17.97 12.90
CA ALA A 53 -14.63 -16.70 12.22
C ALA A 53 -13.98 -15.67 13.16
N LEU A 54 -12.90 -15.05 12.69
CA LEU A 54 -12.23 -13.97 13.42
C LEU A 54 -13.19 -12.78 13.61
N PRO A 55 -13.29 -12.21 14.83
CA PRO A 55 -14.07 -11.00 15.05
C PRO A 55 -13.63 -9.85 14.13
N PRO A 56 -14.56 -9.02 13.63
CA PRO A 56 -14.22 -7.88 12.75
C PRO A 56 -13.19 -6.93 13.33
N SER A 57 -13.16 -6.77 14.65
CA SER A 57 -12.17 -5.94 15.35
C SER A 57 -10.73 -6.43 15.19
N GLN A 58 -10.52 -7.70 14.84
CA GLN A 58 -9.19 -8.31 14.72
C GLN A 58 -8.68 -8.35 13.27
N HIS A 59 -9.52 -8.05 12.27
CA HIS A 59 -9.14 -8.08 10.85
C HIS A 59 -8.00 -7.10 10.55
N ALA A 60 -8.07 -5.90 11.13
CA ALA A 60 -7.03 -4.88 11.02
C ALA A 60 -5.67 -5.35 11.57
N ASP A 61 -5.66 -6.04 12.71
CA ASP A 61 -4.43 -6.50 13.34
C ASP A 61 -3.83 -7.72 12.62
N LEU A 62 -4.69 -8.60 12.10
CA LEU A 62 -4.25 -9.69 11.22
C LEU A 62 -3.60 -9.16 9.94
N ALA A 63 -4.17 -8.13 9.31
CA ALA A 63 -3.57 -7.49 8.14
C ALA A 63 -2.18 -6.89 8.45
N LYS A 64 -2.02 -6.22 9.60
CA LYS A 64 -0.72 -5.72 10.06
C LYS A 64 0.28 -6.85 10.29
N LEU A 65 -0.16 -7.97 10.87
CA LEU A 65 0.68 -9.15 11.08
C LEU A 65 1.14 -9.74 9.74
N CYS A 66 0.25 -9.91 8.77
CA CYS A 66 0.60 -10.36 7.42
C CYS A 66 1.62 -9.42 6.75
N ALA A 67 1.45 -8.10 6.90
CA ALA A 67 2.41 -7.13 6.40
C ALA A 67 3.78 -7.23 7.09
N ALA A 68 3.81 -7.41 8.40
CA ALA A 68 5.04 -7.61 9.16
C ALA A 68 5.75 -8.91 8.77
N LEU A 69 5.02 -10.01 8.60
CA LEU A 69 5.57 -11.29 8.15
C LEU A 69 6.16 -11.18 6.75
N ALA A 70 5.47 -10.50 5.84
CA ALA A 70 5.98 -10.27 4.49
C ALA A 70 7.30 -9.48 4.50
N ALA A 71 7.39 -8.43 5.33
CA ALA A 71 8.60 -7.63 5.46
C ALA A 71 9.76 -8.42 6.11
N LEU A 72 9.49 -9.19 7.17
CA LEU A 72 10.52 -9.95 7.91
C LEU A 72 11.02 -11.17 7.15
N ARG A 73 10.14 -11.84 6.39
CA ARG A 73 10.48 -13.06 5.64
C ARG A 73 10.83 -12.80 4.18
N GLY A 74 10.52 -11.61 3.67
CA GLY A 74 10.62 -11.31 2.25
C GLY A 74 9.59 -12.07 1.41
N ASP A 75 8.53 -12.61 2.02
CA ASP A 75 7.52 -13.44 1.36
C ASP A 75 6.22 -12.66 1.18
N ARG A 76 5.86 -12.36 -0.07
CA ARG A 76 4.67 -11.55 -0.39
C ARG A 76 3.37 -12.34 -0.39
N SER A 77 3.44 -13.68 -0.31
CA SER A 77 2.23 -14.51 -0.24
C SER A 77 1.33 -14.12 0.93
N PHE A 78 1.91 -13.66 2.05
CA PHE A 78 1.16 -13.12 3.18
C PHE A 78 0.33 -11.88 2.83
N LEU A 79 0.82 -10.99 1.97
CA LEU A 79 0.09 -9.79 1.53
C LEU A 79 -1.06 -10.15 0.60
N LEU A 80 -0.80 -11.03 -0.37
CA LEU A 80 -1.83 -11.51 -1.32
C LEU A 80 -2.93 -12.27 -0.58
N TRP A 81 -2.55 -13.16 0.34
CA TRP A 81 -3.49 -13.86 1.20
C TRP A 81 -4.35 -12.87 2.01
N ALA A 82 -3.73 -11.84 2.59
CA ALA A 82 -4.47 -10.83 3.35
C ALA A 82 -5.50 -10.08 2.49
N LEU A 83 -5.14 -9.72 1.26
CA LEU A 83 -6.04 -9.06 0.31
C LEU A 83 -7.22 -9.93 -0.15
N GLU A 84 -7.04 -11.25 -0.19
CA GLU A 84 -8.07 -12.20 -0.65
C GLU A 84 -8.96 -12.70 0.51
N ARG A 85 -8.41 -12.83 1.71
CA ARG A 85 -9.04 -13.60 2.80
C ARG A 85 -9.50 -12.77 3.98
N ILE A 86 -9.00 -11.56 4.17
CA ILE A 86 -9.42 -10.71 5.29
C ILE A 86 -10.55 -9.79 4.81
N PRO A 87 -11.81 -10.03 5.23
CA PRO A 87 -12.92 -9.20 4.82
C PRO A 87 -12.90 -7.85 5.54
N ASN A 88 -13.64 -6.87 5.01
CA ASN A 88 -13.95 -5.59 5.68
C ASN A 88 -12.74 -4.76 6.11
N LEU A 89 -11.59 -4.89 5.45
CA LEU A 89 -10.46 -3.99 5.66
C LEU A 89 -10.80 -2.56 5.23
N GLY A 90 -10.30 -1.58 5.97
CA GLY A 90 -10.43 -0.18 5.59
C GLY A 90 -9.65 0.13 4.30
N ALA A 91 -10.10 1.13 3.54
CA ALA A 91 -9.47 1.51 2.27
C ALA A 91 -7.97 1.77 2.39
N GLU A 92 -7.53 2.47 3.45
CA GLU A 92 -6.11 2.72 3.70
C GLU A 92 -5.29 1.44 3.91
N GLN A 93 -5.87 0.45 4.59
CA GLN A 93 -5.20 -0.83 4.85
C GLN A 93 -5.10 -1.65 3.57
N LEU A 94 -6.18 -1.70 2.79
CA LEU A 94 -6.20 -2.35 1.48
C LEU A 94 -5.16 -1.73 0.54
N VAL A 95 -5.11 -0.39 0.46
CA VAL A 95 -4.10 0.32 -0.35
C VAL A 95 -2.70 -0.03 0.14
N GLY A 96 -2.43 0.00 1.45
CA GLY A 96 -1.12 -0.35 2.00
C GLY A 96 -0.68 -1.77 1.64
N LEU A 97 -1.57 -2.76 1.78
CA LEU A 97 -1.30 -4.15 1.40
C LEU A 97 -1.09 -4.31 -0.10
N GLY A 98 -1.94 -3.70 -0.93
CA GLY A 98 -1.84 -3.74 -2.39
C GLY A 98 -0.54 -3.13 -2.91
N VAL A 99 -0.14 -1.97 -2.37
CA VAL A 99 1.15 -1.35 -2.71
C VAL A 99 2.32 -2.24 -2.30
N GLY A 100 2.26 -2.85 -1.12
CA GLY A 100 3.27 -3.81 -0.68
C GLY A 100 3.37 -5.02 -1.61
N ALA A 101 2.22 -5.56 -2.03
CA ALA A 101 2.13 -6.74 -2.89
C ALA A 101 2.69 -6.49 -4.31
N LYS A 102 2.48 -5.29 -4.86
CA LYS A 102 3.01 -4.88 -6.17
C LYS A 102 4.53 -4.74 -6.24
N ARG A 103 5.22 -4.56 -5.11
CA ARG A 103 6.65 -4.21 -5.15
C ARG A 103 7.48 -5.41 -5.58
N GLY A 104 8.29 -5.25 -6.61
CA GLY A 104 9.24 -6.29 -7.04
C GLY A 104 8.57 -7.55 -7.61
N VAL A 105 7.38 -7.40 -8.18
CA VAL A 105 6.75 -8.39 -9.06
C VAL A 105 6.74 -7.88 -10.51
N ASP A 106 6.45 -8.75 -11.46
CA ASP A 106 6.38 -8.37 -12.88
C ASP A 106 5.09 -7.60 -13.22
N ALA A 107 5.04 -7.03 -14.42
CA ALA A 107 3.91 -6.22 -14.88
C ALA A 107 2.58 -6.99 -14.98
N ALA A 108 2.62 -8.31 -15.23
CA ALA A 108 1.42 -9.13 -15.32
C ALA A 108 0.78 -9.30 -13.93
N GLU A 109 1.63 -9.53 -12.92
CA GLU A 109 1.21 -9.63 -11.53
C GLU A 109 0.71 -8.29 -10.97
N VAL A 110 1.37 -7.17 -11.33
CA VAL A 110 0.88 -5.82 -11.01
C VAL A 110 -0.54 -5.62 -11.56
N ALA A 111 -0.77 -5.95 -12.83
CA ALA A 111 -2.08 -5.82 -13.46
C ALA A 111 -3.16 -6.73 -12.83
N ARG A 112 -2.76 -7.88 -12.28
CA ARG A 112 -3.66 -8.77 -11.53
C ARG A 112 -4.09 -8.13 -10.22
N ILE A 113 -3.15 -7.58 -9.46
CA ILE A 113 -3.41 -6.87 -8.20
C ILE A 113 -4.29 -5.63 -8.47
N ASP A 114 -4.02 -4.89 -9.55
CA ASP A 114 -4.83 -3.74 -9.98
C ASP A 114 -6.30 -4.09 -10.17
N ARG A 115 -6.56 -5.19 -10.88
CA ARG A 115 -7.92 -5.67 -11.12
C ARG A 115 -8.63 -6.06 -9.82
N HIS A 116 -7.92 -6.67 -8.87
CA HIS A 116 -8.47 -7.05 -7.57
C HIS A 116 -8.82 -5.82 -6.71
N MET A 117 -8.01 -4.77 -6.82
CA MET A 117 -8.13 -3.54 -6.04
C MET A 117 -9.04 -2.48 -6.70
N GLN A 118 -9.64 -2.81 -7.85
CA GLN A 118 -10.49 -1.90 -8.59
C GLN A 118 -11.69 -1.45 -7.74
N GLY A 119 -11.86 -0.14 -7.59
CA GLY A 119 -12.93 0.44 -6.77
C GLY A 119 -12.56 0.71 -5.31
N VAL A 120 -11.36 0.31 -4.85
CA VAL A 120 -10.86 0.72 -3.54
C VAL A 120 -10.48 2.20 -3.56
N GLN A 121 -11.06 2.99 -2.65
CA GLN A 121 -10.78 4.43 -2.56
C GLN A 121 -9.28 4.68 -2.31
N GLY A 122 -8.67 5.53 -3.13
CA GLY A 122 -7.24 5.88 -3.05
C GLY A 122 -6.30 4.96 -3.83
N TRP A 123 -6.82 3.86 -4.39
CA TRP A 123 -6.06 2.97 -5.27
C TRP A 123 -5.62 3.65 -6.58
N TYR A 124 -4.58 3.11 -7.20
CA TYR A 124 -4.08 3.51 -8.52
C TYR A 124 -3.43 2.31 -9.20
N ASP A 125 -3.56 2.29 -10.52
CA ASP A 125 -3.04 1.23 -11.37
C ASP A 125 -1.55 1.47 -11.69
N GLY A 126 -0.85 0.40 -12.05
CA GLY A 126 0.55 0.46 -12.48
C GLY A 126 1.56 0.35 -11.35
N GLU A 127 2.78 0.81 -11.62
CA GLU A 127 3.95 0.60 -10.75
C GLU A 127 3.75 1.20 -9.36
N PRO A 128 4.06 0.48 -8.27
CA PRO A 128 3.94 1.02 -6.92
C PRO A 128 4.98 2.13 -6.71
N PRO A 129 4.67 3.15 -5.88
CA PRO A 129 5.60 4.21 -5.57
C PRO A 129 6.78 3.62 -4.79
N PRO A 130 7.93 4.31 -4.85
CA PRO A 130 9.13 3.91 -4.13
C PRO A 130 8.87 3.58 -2.65
N ALA A 131 9.68 2.70 -2.08
CA ALA A 131 9.61 2.42 -0.65
C ALA A 131 9.74 3.71 0.18
N GLY A 132 8.72 3.98 1.03
CA GLY A 132 8.64 5.21 1.83
C GLY A 132 7.97 6.41 1.16
N ALA A 133 7.57 6.33 -0.11
CA ALA A 133 6.84 7.40 -0.77
C ALA A 133 5.35 7.35 -0.38
N SER A 134 4.95 8.23 0.54
CA SER A 134 3.54 8.64 0.73
C SER A 134 3.28 9.94 0.01
N SER A 135 2.00 10.26 -0.27
CA SER A 135 1.63 11.63 -0.62
C SER A 135 2.15 12.55 0.47
N LYS A 136 2.97 13.52 0.09
CA LYS A 136 3.55 14.49 1.03
C LYS A 136 2.97 15.87 0.78
N VAL A 137 2.93 16.67 1.83
CA VAL A 137 2.63 18.10 1.75
C VAL A 137 3.96 18.84 1.80
N ILE A 138 4.25 19.63 0.77
CA ILE A 138 5.48 20.39 0.61
C ILE A 138 5.10 21.86 0.64
N ILE A 139 5.67 22.62 1.56
CA ILE A 139 5.44 24.06 1.65
C ILE A 139 6.78 24.76 1.45
N PHE A 140 6.86 25.56 0.39
CA PHE A 140 7.99 26.44 0.15
C PHE A 140 7.71 27.80 0.80
N LEU A 141 8.67 28.29 1.57
CA LEU A 141 8.66 29.62 2.16
C LEU A 141 9.77 30.43 1.50
N ILE A 142 9.41 31.53 0.83
CA ILE A 142 10.35 32.41 0.14
C ILE A 142 10.45 33.76 0.83
N ASP A 143 11.67 34.26 0.93
CA ASP A 143 11.96 35.65 1.29
C ASP A 143 12.07 36.47 0.00
N ARG A 144 11.18 37.45 -0.19
CA ARG A 144 11.18 38.35 -1.36
C ARG A 144 11.95 39.66 -1.11
N THR A 145 12.53 39.85 0.07
CA THR A 145 13.22 41.10 0.44
C THR A 145 14.62 41.23 -0.17
N TRP A 146 15.23 40.14 -0.65
CA TRP A 146 16.57 40.16 -1.24
C TRP A 146 16.65 39.44 -2.59
N LEU A 147 16.64 40.23 -3.67
CA LEU A 147 16.51 39.75 -5.05
C LEU A 147 17.54 38.69 -5.49
N PRO A 148 18.86 38.81 -5.18
CA PRO A 148 19.84 37.80 -5.60
C PRO A 148 19.56 36.40 -5.05
N ILE A 149 18.99 36.31 -3.85
CA ILE A 149 18.59 35.01 -3.27
C ILE A 149 17.26 34.54 -3.86
N LEU A 150 16.31 35.46 -4.08
CA LEU A 150 14.99 35.10 -4.62
C LEU A 150 15.10 34.34 -5.93
N GLU A 151 15.95 34.78 -6.87
CA GLU A 151 16.14 34.09 -8.15
C GLU A 151 16.62 32.64 -7.98
N VAL A 152 17.58 32.42 -7.07
CA VAL A 152 18.13 31.08 -6.78
C VAL A 152 17.07 30.21 -6.10
N CYS A 153 16.30 30.77 -5.17
CA CYS A 153 15.19 30.07 -4.51
C CYS A 153 14.12 29.63 -5.52
N ILE A 154 13.62 30.55 -6.35
CA ILE A 154 12.62 30.22 -7.37
C ILE A 154 13.14 29.16 -8.34
N LYS A 155 14.39 29.28 -8.80
CA LYS A 155 15.00 28.27 -9.67
C LYS A 155 15.05 26.88 -9.00
N SER A 156 15.39 26.83 -7.72
CA SER A 156 15.44 25.59 -6.93
C SER A 156 14.05 24.99 -6.74
N ILE A 157 13.04 25.82 -6.43
CA ILE A 157 11.65 25.39 -6.27
C ILE A 157 11.11 24.81 -7.59
N LYS A 158 11.40 25.44 -8.73
CA LYS A 158 11.02 24.93 -10.05
C LYS A 158 11.60 23.53 -10.30
N ALA A 159 12.90 23.35 -10.06
CA ALA A 159 13.54 22.05 -10.21
C ALA A 159 12.91 21.00 -9.28
N ILE A 160 12.70 21.33 -8.00
CA ILE A 160 12.05 20.43 -7.05
C ILE A 160 10.64 20.05 -7.52
N PHE A 161 9.84 21.04 -7.90
CA PHE A 161 8.47 20.87 -8.38
C PHE A 161 8.40 19.98 -9.63
N GLN A 162 9.34 20.13 -10.56
CA GLN A 162 9.35 19.37 -11.81
C GLN A 162 9.85 17.94 -11.61
N GLU A 163 10.93 17.76 -10.84
CA GLU A 163 11.67 16.49 -10.78
C GLU A 163 11.27 15.59 -9.60
N TYR A 164 10.81 16.15 -8.47
CA TYR A 164 10.67 15.40 -7.20
C TYR A 164 9.29 15.46 -6.55
N VAL A 165 8.38 16.27 -7.11
CA VAL A 165 6.98 16.35 -6.68
C VAL A 165 6.14 15.49 -7.60
N ASN A 166 5.46 14.49 -7.02
CA ASN A 166 4.55 13.63 -7.75
C ASN A 166 3.16 14.27 -7.90
N ASP A 167 2.35 13.80 -8.84
CA ASP A 167 1.00 14.33 -9.07
C ASP A 167 0.03 14.18 -7.88
N ARG A 168 0.39 13.35 -6.90
CA ARG A 168 -0.37 13.15 -5.65
C ARG A 168 0.13 14.01 -4.49
N ASP A 169 1.28 14.65 -4.65
CA ASP A 169 1.82 15.52 -3.62
C ASP A 169 1.08 16.86 -3.62
N HIS A 170 0.94 17.44 -2.44
CA HIS A 170 0.38 18.77 -2.27
C HIS A 170 1.53 19.76 -2.15
N VAL A 171 1.46 20.86 -2.90
CA VAL A 171 2.47 21.91 -2.87
C VAL A 171 1.81 23.23 -2.49
N GLY A 172 2.42 23.96 -1.57
CA GLY A 172 2.08 25.35 -1.25
C GLY A 172 3.30 26.26 -1.36
N LEU A 173 3.06 27.55 -1.58
CA LEU A 173 4.10 28.58 -1.65
C LEU A 173 3.67 29.80 -0.84
N TYR A 174 4.54 30.23 0.06
CA TYR A 174 4.32 31.37 0.95
C TYR A 174 5.44 32.39 0.81
N SER A 175 5.08 33.66 0.73
CA SER A 175 5.97 34.81 0.78
C SER A 175 6.04 35.33 2.21
N LEU A 176 7.25 35.53 2.73
CA LEU A 176 7.45 36.20 4.01
C LEU A 176 6.92 37.64 3.94
N GLY A 177 6.04 38.00 4.87
CA GLY A 177 5.44 39.33 4.98
C GLY A 177 4.15 39.54 4.18
N GLU A 178 3.96 38.83 3.06
CA GLU A 178 2.80 38.98 2.18
C GLU A 178 1.81 37.82 2.27
N GLY A 179 2.23 36.70 2.85
CA GLY A 179 1.39 35.55 3.10
C GLY A 179 1.38 34.55 1.94
N CYS A 180 0.22 33.96 1.71
CA CYS A 180 0.08 32.82 0.83
C CYS A 180 0.12 33.24 -0.65
N VAL A 181 1.05 32.71 -1.44
CA VAL A 181 1.00 32.82 -2.92
C VAL A 181 -0.05 31.83 -3.43
N PHE A 182 0.03 30.58 -2.99
CA PHE A 182 -1.05 29.60 -3.15
C PHE A 182 -1.02 28.56 -2.01
N PRO A 183 -2.20 28.09 -1.57
CA PRO A 183 -2.30 27.11 -0.49
C PRO A 183 -1.83 25.72 -0.96
N PRO A 184 -1.55 24.78 -0.04
CA PRO A 184 -1.26 23.39 -0.37
C PRO A 184 -2.29 22.79 -1.32
N THR A 185 -1.90 22.61 -2.58
CA THR A 185 -2.76 22.14 -3.68
C THR A 185 -2.12 20.93 -4.33
N GLN A 186 -2.92 19.92 -4.64
CA GLN A 186 -2.42 18.69 -5.28
C GLN A 186 -1.88 18.99 -6.69
N LYS A 187 -0.63 18.62 -6.97
CA LYS A 187 0.03 18.90 -8.26
C LYS A 187 -0.75 18.37 -9.46
N GLY A 188 -1.27 17.15 -9.39
CA GLY A 188 -1.98 16.50 -10.49
C GLY A 188 -3.29 17.15 -10.91
N LEU A 189 -3.84 18.07 -10.11
CA LEU A 189 -5.05 18.82 -10.46
C LEU A 189 -4.78 20.02 -11.36
N ASP A 190 -3.65 20.70 -11.16
CA ASP A 190 -3.28 21.90 -11.94
C ASP A 190 -1.76 22.14 -11.93
N ALA A 191 -0.98 21.20 -12.46
CA ALA A 191 0.47 21.32 -12.48
C ALA A 191 0.95 22.57 -13.23
N GLY A 192 0.25 22.95 -14.32
CA GLY A 192 0.57 24.11 -15.14
C GLY A 192 0.34 25.44 -14.44
N GLY A 193 -0.83 25.61 -13.79
CA GLY A 193 -1.16 26.82 -13.05
C GLY A 193 -0.30 26.99 -11.80
N LEU A 194 -0.01 25.90 -11.08
CA LEU A 194 0.92 25.94 -9.93
C LEU A 194 2.34 26.31 -10.38
N PHE A 195 2.84 25.73 -11.47
CA PHE A 195 4.16 26.06 -11.98
C PHE A 195 4.27 27.51 -12.46
N LYS A 196 3.22 28.03 -13.10
CA LYS A 196 3.14 29.44 -13.49
C LYS A 196 3.22 30.35 -12.26
N GLN A 197 2.46 30.07 -11.21
CA GLN A 197 2.50 30.87 -9.97
C GLN A 197 3.88 30.84 -9.29
N ILE A 198 4.58 29.70 -9.32
CA ILE A 198 5.99 29.62 -8.86
C ILE A 198 6.88 30.56 -9.69
N CYS A 199 6.70 30.63 -11.01
CA CYS A 199 7.48 31.53 -11.86
C CYS A 199 7.15 33.00 -11.60
N ASP A 200 5.86 33.33 -11.44
CA ASP A 200 5.39 34.70 -11.21
C ASP A 200 5.81 35.25 -9.83
N ALA A 201 6.08 34.36 -8.86
CA ALA A 201 6.60 34.72 -7.54
C ALA A 201 8.02 35.33 -7.56
N GLN A 202 8.71 35.31 -8.70
CA GLN A 202 9.99 35.99 -8.91
C GLN A 202 9.84 37.52 -8.97
N GLN A 203 8.65 38.05 -9.23
CA GLN A 203 8.42 39.50 -9.14
C GLN A 203 8.70 39.99 -7.72
N ILE A 204 9.09 41.24 -7.53
CA ILE A 204 9.27 41.79 -6.17
C ILE A 204 7.87 42.02 -5.60
N GLY A 205 7.70 41.64 -4.34
CA GLY A 205 6.53 41.99 -3.54
C GLY A 205 6.94 42.99 -2.47
N GLY A 206 6.14 44.04 -2.26
CA GLY A 206 6.43 45.10 -1.27
C GLY A 206 6.42 46.54 -1.78
N GLU A 207 5.81 46.84 -2.93
CA GLU A 207 5.43 48.22 -3.31
C GLU A 207 3.96 48.52 -3.01
#